data_AF-D7NY65-F1
#
_entry.id   AF-D7NY65-F1
#
_cell.length_a   1.000
_cell.length_b   1.000
_cell.length_c   1.000
_cell.angle_alpha   90.00
_cell.angle_beta   90.00
_cell.angle_gamma   90.00
#
_symmetry.space_group_name_H-M   'P 1'
#
loop_
_entity.id
_entity.type
_entity.pdbx_description
1 polymer ?
#
loop_
_entity_poly.entity_id
_entity_poly.type
_entity_poly.pdbx_seq_one_letter_code
_entity_poly.pdbx_strand_id
1 'polypeptide(L)'
;NAEQQALKEKEKGSWTQLSHAEKVALYRLQFHETFAEMNRRSNEWKTVMGGVFFFFGFTALLIWWQRVYVFPKKPVTLTDEWKAQQLQRILDM
;
A
#
# COMPACT_ATOMS: atom_id res chain seq x y z
N ASN A 1 -16.89 -19.33 30.17
CA ASN A 1 -15.88 -20.26 30.72
C ASN A 1 -15.75 -20.05 32.21
N ALA A 2 -16.04 -21.08 33.01
CA ALA A 2 -15.95 -21.03 34.47
C ALA A 2 -14.58 -20.55 34.96
N GLU A 3 -13.50 -20.89 34.25
CA GLU A 3 -12.14 -20.44 34.56
C GLU A 3 -11.94 -18.92 34.40
N GLN A 4 -12.54 -18.30 33.38
CA GLN A 4 -12.44 -16.85 33.18
C GLN A 4 -13.25 -16.10 34.24
N GLN A 5 -14.40 -16.63 34.64
CA GLN A 5 -15.20 -16.08 35.74
C GLN A 5 -14.46 -16.20 37.08
N ALA A 6 -13.87 -17.37 37.37
CA ALA A 6 -13.03 -17.56 38.56
C ALA A 6 -11.82 -16.60 38.57
N LEU A 7 -11.19 -16.38 37.41
CA LEU A 7 -10.09 -15.43 37.26
C LEU A 7 -10.53 -13.98 37.51
N LYS A 8 -11.74 -13.61 37.05
CA LYS A 8 -12.35 -12.29 37.32
C LYS A 8 -12.75 -12.09 38.78
N GLU A 9 -13.17 -13.15 39.48
CA GLU A 9 -13.37 -13.07 40.93
C GLU A 9 -12.04 -12.92 41.68
N LYS A 10 -10.99 -13.63 41.23
CA LYS A 10 -9.63 -13.52 41.79
C LYS A 10 -8.99 -12.15 41.54
N GLU A 11 -9.33 -11.48 40.43
CA GLU A 11 -8.89 -10.12 40.09
C GLU A 11 -9.32 -9.07 41.13
N LYS A 12 -10.44 -9.29 41.84
CA LYS A 12 -10.95 -8.39 42.90
C LYS A 12 -10.07 -8.40 44.16
N GLY A 13 -9.21 -9.41 44.34
CA GLY A 13 -8.31 -9.57 45.48
C GLY A 13 -6.92 -8.95 45.27
N SER A 14 -5.93 -9.38 46.05
CA SER A 14 -4.55 -8.86 45.94
C SER A 14 -3.83 -9.39 44.69
N TRP A 15 -3.28 -8.48 43.88
CA TRP A 15 -2.54 -8.81 42.66
C TRP A 15 -1.15 -9.43 42.91
N THR A 16 -0.68 -9.44 44.16
CA THR A 16 0.55 -10.15 44.56
C THR A 16 0.38 -11.68 44.57
N GLN A 17 -0.86 -12.16 44.71
CA GLN A 17 -1.21 -13.59 44.74
C GLN A 17 -1.50 -14.17 43.35
N LEU A 18 -1.57 -13.31 42.32
CA LEU A 18 -1.75 -13.73 40.94
C LEU A 18 -0.43 -14.20 40.34
N SER A 19 -0.45 -15.38 39.71
CA SER A 19 0.69 -15.87 38.93
C SER A 19 0.92 -15.00 37.69
N HIS A 20 2.12 -15.11 37.10
CA HIS A 20 2.43 -14.38 35.88
C HIS A 20 1.46 -14.73 34.72
N ALA A 21 1.10 -16.01 34.59
CA ALA A 21 0.16 -16.47 33.57
C ALA A 21 -1.25 -15.91 33.78
N GLU A 22 -1.73 -15.82 35.02
CA GLU A 22 -3.04 -15.24 35.36
C GLU A 22 -3.11 -13.74 35.01
N LYS A 23 -2.02 -12.99 35.23
CA LYS A 23 -1.94 -11.58 34.84
C LYS A 23 -2.01 -11.40 33.32
N VAL A 24 -1.29 -12.25 32.57
CA VAL A 24 -1.34 -12.24 31.09
C VAL A 24 -2.74 -12.65 30.59
N ALA A 25 -3.38 -13.63 31.22
CA ALA A 25 -4.74 -14.05 30.87
C ALA A 25 -5.77 -12.94 31.15
N LEU A 26 -5.66 -12.23 32.27
CA LEU A 26 -6.49 -11.04 32.56
C LEU A 26 -6.27 -9.94 31.52
N TYR A 27 -5.02 -9.70 31.13
CA TYR A 27 -4.70 -8.74 30.07
C TYR A 27 -5.38 -9.12 28.75
N ARG A 28 -5.26 -10.38 28.31
CA ARG A 28 -5.86 -10.88 27.06
C ARG A 28 -7.38 -10.95 27.09
N LEU A 29 -7.98 -11.10 28.28
CA LEU A 29 -9.42 -11.00 28.47
C LEU A 29 -9.95 -9.59 28.25
N GLN A 30 -9.17 -8.58 28.63
CA GLN A 30 -9.56 -7.18 28.53
C GLN A 30 -9.16 -6.55 27.18
N PHE A 31 -8.02 -6.97 26.64
CA PHE A 31 -7.40 -6.40 25.43
C PHE A 31 -6.96 -7.52 24.48
N HIS A 32 -7.39 -7.42 23.24
CA HIS A 32 -7.03 -8.39 22.20
C HIS A 32 -5.53 -8.37 21.90
N GLU A 33 -4.94 -7.17 21.78
CA GLU A 33 -3.55 -6.96 21.42
C GLU A 33 -2.83 -6.06 22.43
N THR A 34 -1.52 -6.27 22.55
CA THR A 34 -0.64 -5.35 23.26
C THR A 34 -0.31 -4.13 22.41
N PHE A 35 0.10 -3.01 23.04
CA PHE A 35 0.61 -1.85 22.30
C PHE A 35 1.76 -2.19 21.34
N ALA A 36 2.59 -3.19 21.67
CA ALA A 36 3.66 -3.66 20.79
C ALA A 36 3.14 -4.42 19.56
N GLU A 37 2.07 -5.22 19.73
CA GLU A 37 1.41 -5.93 18.64
C GLU A 37 0.66 -4.97 17.71
N MET A 38 -0.09 -4.03 18.30
CA MET A 38 -0.83 -3.01 17.53
C MET A 38 0.11 -2.11 16.71
N ASN A 39 1.27 -1.76 17.27
CA ASN A 39 2.27 -0.91 16.60
C ASN A 39 3.26 -1.71 15.75
N ARG A 40 3.05 -3.01 15.56
CA ARG A 40 3.90 -3.83 14.71
C ARG A 40 3.80 -3.34 13.27
N ARG A 41 4.94 -2.94 12.71
CA ARG A 41 5.00 -2.49 11.30
C ARG A 41 4.61 -3.61 10.34
N SER A 42 3.77 -3.29 9.36
CA SER A 42 3.44 -4.18 8.24
C SER A 42 4.43 -4.00 7.08
N ASN A 43 4.58 -5.04 6.26
CA ASN A 43 5.36 -4.99 5.01
C ASN A 43 4.48 -4.70 3.78
N GLU A 44 3.24 -4.26 3.98
CA GLU A 44 2.24 -4.08 2.93
C GLU A 44 2.69 -3.06 1.87
N TRP A 45 3.52 -2.09 2.24
CA TRP A 45 4.10 -1.13 1.31
C TRP A 45 4.83 -1.82 0.14
N LYS A 46 5.46 -2.98 0.38
CA LYS A 46 6.14 -3.74 -0.68
C LYS A 46 5.15 -4.28 -1.69
N THR A 47 4.03 -4.82 -1.22
CA THR A 47 2.93 -5.32 -2.06
C THR A 47 2.30 -4.19 -2.85
N VAL A 48 2.03 -3.04 -2.20
CA VAL A 48 1.46 -1.86 -2.86
C VAL A 48 2.39 -1.36 -3.96
N MET A 49 3.67 -1.16 -3.66
CA MET A 49 4.65 -0.72 -4.65
C MET A 49 4.80 -1.72 -5.81
N GLY A 50 4.86 -3.02 -5.50
CA GLY A 50 4.91 -4.07 -6.51
C GLY A 50 3.70 -4.06 -7.45
N GLY A 51 2.49 -3.92 -6.89
CA GLY A 51 1.26 -3.80 -7.66
C GLY A 51 1.25 -2.58 -8.57
N VAL A 52 1.64 -1.41 -8.06
CA VAL A 52 1.70 -0.16 -8.84
C VAL A 52 2.64 -0.32 -10.04
N PHE A 53 3.87 -0.80 -9.82
CA PHE A 53 4.83 -0.96 -10.91
C PHE A 53 4.41 -2.02 -11.93
N PHE A 54 3.77 -3.11 -11.48
CA PHE A 54 3.23 -4.12 -12.38
C PHE A 54 2.17 -3.52 -13.32
N PHE A 55 1.21 -2.77 -12.77
CA PHE A 55 0.16 -2.15 -13.60
C PHE A 55 0.68 -1.02 -14.50
N PHE A 56 1.71 -0.27 -14.06
CA PHE A 56 2.40 0.69 -14.94
C PHE A 56 3.08 -0.01 -16.11
N GLY A 57 3.79 -1.10 -15.86
CA GLY A 57 4.41 -1.91 -16.91
C GLY A 57 3.37 -2.47 -17.89
N PHE A 58 2.28 -3.03 -17.37
CA PHE A 58 1.18 -3.55 -18.19
C PHE A 58 0.52 -2.45 -19.03
N THR A 59 0.26 -1.28 -18.45
CA THR A 59 -0.32 -0.14 -19.17
C THR A 59 0.60 0.37 -20.28
N ALA A 60 1.92 0.40 -20.04
CA ALA A 60 2.89 0.78 -21.06
C ALA A 60 2.89 -0.20 -22.26
N LEU A 61 2.73 -1.50 -22.01
CA LEU A 61 2.58 -2.51 -23.08
C LEU A 61 1.31 -2.28 -23.90
N LEU A 62 0.18 -1.94 -23.26
CA LEU A 62 -1.06 -1.61 -23.97
C LEU A 62 -0.90 -0.36 -24.84
N ILE A 63 -0.28 0.70 -24.33
CA ILE A 63 0.00 1.92 -25.09
C ILE A 63 0.92 1.64 -26.28
N TRP A 64 1.95 0.80 -26.08
CA TRP A 64 2.84 0.39 -27.16
C TRP A 64 2.08 -0.36 -28.26
N TRP A 65 1.21 -1.31 -27.89
CA TRP A 65 0.38 -2.03 -28.85
C TRP A 65 -0.55 -1.08 -29.64
N GLN A 66 -1.21 -0.13 -28.95
CA GLN A 66 -2.02 0.90 -29.61
C GLN A 66 -1.20 1.75 -30.60
N ARG A 67 0.03 2.12 -30.22
CA ARG A 67 0.97 2.87 -31.08
C ARG A 67 1.36 2.13 -32.36
N VAL A 68 1.48 0.81 -32.32
CA VAL A 68 1.91 0.00 -33.46
C VAL A 68 0.74 -0.34 -34.38
N TYR A 69 -0.41 -0.72 -33.81
CA TYR A 69 -1.49 -1.34 -34.58
C TYR A 69 -2.76 -0.48 -34.72
N VAL A 70 -2.97 0.52 -33.86
CA VAL A 70 -4.24 1.28 -33.81
C VAL A 70 -4.07 2.70 -34.31
N PHE A 71 -3.00 3.40 -33.92
CA PHE A 71 -2.85 4.80 -34.27
C PHE A 71 -2.42 5.01 -35.74
N PRO A 72 -3.03 5.97 -36.45
CA PRO A 72 -2.69 6.27 -37.83
C PRO A 72 -1.30 6.91 -37.94
N LYS A 73 -0.78 6.98 -39.16
CA LYS A 73 0.47 7.70 -39.44
C LYS A 73 0.36 9.14 -38.97
N LYS A 74 1.44 9.63 -38.34
CA LYS A 74 1.50 11.02 -37.86
C LYS A 74 1.39 11.99 -39.05
N PRO A 75 0.71 13.13 -38.88
CA PRO A 75 0.63 14.15 -39.91
C PRO A 75 2.02 14.71 -40.26
N VAL A 76 2.18 15.18 -41.51
CA VAL A 76 3.44 15.73 -42.03
C VAL A 76 3.96 16.93 -41.23
N THR A 77 3.07 17.69 -40.60
CA THR A 77 3.44 18.83 -39.76
C THR A 77 4.23 18.45 -38.50
N LEU A 78 4.24 17.17 -38.12
CA LEU A 78 5.03 16.66 -37.00
C LEU A 78 6.38 16.08 -37.42
N THR A 79 6.77 16.15 -38.70
CA THR A 79 8.13 15.81 -39.13
C THR A 79 9.11 16.88 -38.66
N ASP A 80 10.38 16.50 -38.52
CA ASP A 80 11.38 17.41 -37.95
C ASP A 80 11.72 18.57 -38.90
N GLU A 81 11.64 18.36 -40.21
CA GLU A 81 11.76 19.43 -41.22
C GLU A 81 10.66 20.48 -41.06
N TRP A 82 9.40 20.05 -40.97
CA TRP A 82 8.27 20.97 -40.84
C TRP A 82 8.32 21.72 -39.51
N LYS A 83 8.73 21.06 -38.43
CA LYS A 83 8.96 21.72 -37.13
C LYS A 83 10.07 22.77 -37.21
N ALA A 84 11.16 22.50 -37.92
CA ALA A 84 12.25 23.46 -38.09
C ALA A 84 11.80 24.69 -38.91
N GLN A 85 11.07 24.47 -40.01
CA GLN A 85 10.50 25.56 -40.81
C GLN A 85 9.46 26.37 -40.01
N GLN A 86 8.63 25.70 -39.22
CA GLN A 86 7.65 26.36 -38.35
C GLN A 86 8.35 27.17 -37.25
N LEU A 87 9.44 26.65 -36.66
CA LEU A 87 10.25 27.36 -35.68
C LEU A 87 10.88 28.61 -36.30
N GLN A 88 11.47 28.50 -37.49
CA GLN A 88 12.05 29.63 -38.22
C GLN A 88 11.00 30.72 -38.45
N ARG A 89 9.81 30.37 -38.91
CA ARG A 89 8.70 31.31 -39.11
C ARG A 89 8.30 32.04 -37.82
N ILE A 90 8.32 31.37 -36.67
CA ILE A 90 8.00 32.00 -35.38
C ILE A 90 9.09 32.99 -34.96
N LEU A 91 10.36 32.68 -35.24
CA LEU A 91 11.48 33.55 -34.93
C LEU A 91 11.58 34.76 -35.87
N ASP A 92 11.10 34.63 -37.10
CA ASP A 92 11.07 35.69 -38.10
C ASP A 92 9.88 36.67 -37.92
N MET A 93 8.97 36.42 -36.97
CA MET A 93 7.86 37.30 -36.58
C MET A 93 8.24 38.18 -35.38
#